data_AF-A0A8T4YVF8-F1
#
_entry.id   AF-A0A8T4YVF8-F1
#
_cell.length_a   1.000
_cell.length_b   1.000
_cell.length_c   1.000
_cell.angle_alpha   90.00
_cell.angle_beta   90.00
_cell.angle_gamma   90.00
#
_symmetry.space_group_name_H-M   'P 1'
#
loop_
_entity.id
_entity.type
_entity.pdbx_description
1 polymer ?
#
loop_
_entity_poly.entity_id
_entity_poly.type
_entity_poly.pdbx_seq_one_letter_code
_entity_poly.pdbx_strand_id
1 'polypeptide(L)' 'MRARKPTIFVSAEQTGTGSAQNIAHGLGVVPRLVFVSITESPETYAALDVAEGTRTNTNVVVTVASGWKYKVIAIA' A
#
# COMPACT_ATOMS: atom_id res chain seq x y z
N MET A 1 -26.92 15.26 -0.94
CA MET A 1 -25.96 14.14 -1.04
C MET A 1 -25.59 13.72 0.38
N ARG A 2 -25.85 12.47 0.81
CA ARG A 2 -25.38 12.00 2.12
C ARG A 2 -23.95 11.50 1.94
N ALA A 3 -22.99 11.99 2.74
CA ALA A 3 -21.64 11.46 2.75
C ALA A 3 -21.70 10.00 3.27
N ARG A 4 -21.40 9.03 2.40
CA ARG A 4 -21.24 7.64 2.79
C ARG A 4 -19.91 7.53 3.54
N LYS A 5 -19.91 6.86 4.70
CA LYS A 5 -18.67 6.58 5.44
C LYS A 5 -17.72 5.80 4.52
N PRO A 6 -16.46 6.25 4.34
CA PRO A 6 -15.51 5.54 3.50
C PRO A 6 -15.17 4.17 4.10
N THR A 7 -15.02 3.16 3.25
CA THR A 7 -14.51 1.86 3.66
C THR A 7 -12.99 1.88 3.56
N ILE A 8 -12.31 1.48 4.64
CA ILE A 8 -10.85 1.57 4.75
C ILE A 8 -10.27 0.17 4.93
N PHE A 9 -9.23 -0.13 4.17
CA PHE A 9 -8.39 -1.31 4.33
C PHE A 9 -7.02 -0.90 4.87
N VAL A 10 -6.46 -1.70 5.77
CA VAL A 10 -5.07 -1.60 6.23
C VAL A 10 -4.44 -2.99 6.11
N SER A 11 -3.32 -3.09 5.40
CA SER A 11 -2.63 -4.37 5.23
C SER A 11 -1.94 -4.84 6.50
N ALA A 12 -1.63 -6.13 6.56
CA ALA A 12 -0.53 -6.62 7.38
C ALA A 12 0.79 -5.94 6.95
N GLU A 13 1.77 -5.93 7.84
CA GLU A 13 3.09 -5.40 7.49
C GLU A 13 3.72 -6.22 6.36
N GLN A 14 4.25 -5.49 5.38
CA GLN A 14 4.93 -6.03 4.22
C GLN A 14 6.41 -5.71 4.32
N THR A 15 7.22 -6.50 3.62
CA THR A 15 8.64 -6.18 3.38
C THR A 15 8.79 -5.84 1.90
N GLY A 16 9.36 -4.68 1.62
CA GLY A 16 9.69 -4.25 0.28
C GLY A 16 10.66 -5.23 -0.38
N THR A 17 10.46 -5.48 -1.66
CA THR A 17 11.31 -6.38 -2.46
C THR A 17 12.04 -5.65 -3.57
N GLY A 18 11.84 -4.34 -3.72
CA GLY A 18 12.30 -3.57 -4.89
C GLY A 18 11.59 -3.95 -6.19
N SER A 19 10.51 -4.72 -6.12
CA SER A 19 9.67 -5.13 -7.24
C SER A 19 8.19 -4.98 -6.90
N ALA A 20 7.32 -5.06 -7.91
CA ALA A 20 5.89 -4.92 -7.72
C ALA A 20 5.33 -6.02 -6.79
N GLN A 21 4.62 -5.60 -5.74
CA GLN A 21 3.93 -6.46 -4.80
C GLN A 21 2.42 -6.20 -4.85
N ASN A 22 1.64 -7.27 -4.97
CA ASN A 22 0.18 -7.22 -5.01
C ASN A 22 -0.39 -7.36 -3.59
N ILE A 23 -1.00 -6.29 -3.08
CA ILE A 23 -1.63 -6.28 -1.76
C ILE A 23 -3.15 -6.36 -1.92
N ALA A 24 -3.72 -7.51 -1.58
CA ALA A 24 -5.17 -7.73 -1.66
C ALA A 24 -5.91 -6.93 -0.57
N HIS A 25 -6.90 -6.12 -0.96
CA HIS A 25 -7.56 -5.17 -0.04
C HIS A 25 -9.01 -5.54 0.32
N GLY A 26 -9.66 -6.44 -0.43
CA GLY A 26 -11.00 -6.95 -0.09
C GLY A 26 -12.15 -5.92 -0.10
N LEU A 27 -11.92 -4.72 -0.64
CA LEU A 27 -12.92 -3.62 -0.64
C LEU A 27 -14.02 -3.81 -1.69
N GLY A 28 -13.86 -4.74 -2.63
CA GLY A 28 -14.84 -5.04 -3.69
C GLY A 28 -15.01 -3.92 -4.74
N VAL A 29 -14.19 -2.87 -4.67
CA VAL A 29 -14.16 -1.73 -5.59
C VAL A 29 -12.72 -1.25 -5.77
N VAL A 30 -12.42 -0.54 -6.87
CA VAL A 30 -11.12 0.12 -7.05
C VAL A 30 -10.98 1.25 -6.02
N PRO A 31 -9.96 1.22 -5.14
CA PRO A 31 -9.72 2.29 -4.17
C PRO A 31 -9.49 3.64 -4.86
N ARG A 32 -10.08 4.71 -4.32
CA ARG A 32 -9.91 6.08 -4.81
C ARG A 32 -8.64 6.74 -4.30
N LEU A 33 -8.14 6.27 -3.16
CA LEU A 33 -6.94 6.77 -2.51
C LEU A 33 -6.17 5.64 -1.84
N VAL A 34 -4.85 5.72 -1.90
CA VAL A 34 -3.92 4.76 -1.33
C VAL A 34 -2.79 5.52 -0.65
N PHE A 35 -2.37 5.03 0.51
CA PHE A 35 -1.15 5.46 1.18
C PHE A 35 -0.25 4.25 1.41
N VAL A 36 1.05 4.46 1.21
CA VAL A 36 2.10 3.54 1.64
C VAL A 36 2.75 4.15 2.87
N SER A 37 2.51 3.56 4.03
CA SER A 37 3.11 3.98 5.30
C SER A 37 4.33 3.14 5.57
N ILE A 38 5.51 3.75 5.59
CA ILE A 38 6.74 3.08 6.02
C ILE A 38 6.69 2.87 7.54
N THR A 39 7.07 1.67 7.99
CA THR A 39 7.07 1.28 9.41
C THR A 39 8.47 1.01 9.95
N GLU A 40 9.40 0.60 9.09
CA GLU A 40 10.80 0.32 9.49
C GLU A 40 11.74 0.51 8.30
N SER A 41 12.93 1.08 8.55
CA SER A 41 14.01 1.13 7.58
C SER A 41 14.95 -0.07 7.75
N PRO A 42 15.54 -0.60 6.67
CA PRO A 42 16.45 -1.75 6.77
C PRO A 42 17.78 -1.37 7.44
N GLU A 43 18.16 -0.09 7.38
CA GLU A 43 19.39 0.47 7.94
C GLU A 43 19.15 1.90 8.43
N THR A 44 20.11 2.48 9.16
CA THR A 44 20.05 3.87 9.64
C THR A 44 20.01 4.89 8.48
N TYR A 45 20.75 4.62 7.40
CA TYR A 45 20.79 5.44 6.20
C TYR A 45 20.59 4.57 4.97
N ALA A 46 19.34 4.44 4.54
CA ALA A 46 18.99 3.70 3.34
C ALA A 46 18.29 4.63 2.35
N ALA A 47 18.53 4.39 1.06
CA ALA A 47 17.72 5.01 0.02
C ALA A 47 16.30 4.42 0.08
N LEU A 48 15.30 5.29 0.10
CA LEU A 48 13.89 4.91 0.01
C LEU A 48 13.38 5.29 -1.38
N ASP A 49 12.82 4.29 -2.07
CA ASP A 49 11.99 4.51 -3.24
C ASP A 49 10.65 3.79 -3.02
N VAL A 50 9.57 4.51 -3.32
CA VAL A 50 8.19 4.05 -3.16
C VAL A 50 7.42 4.48 -4.39
N ALA A 51 6.98 3.50 -5.17
CA ALA A 51 6.15 3.72 -6.33
C ALA A 51 4.80 3.03 -6.14
N GLU A 52 3.74 3.79 -6.33
CA GLU A 52 2.42 3.21 -6.47
C GLU A 52 2.20 2.71 -7.89
N GLY A 53 1.68 1.49 -8.01
CA GLY A 53 1.29 0.86 -9.27
C GLY A 53 -0.22 0.88 -9.49
N THR A 54 -0.69 -0.09 -10.28
CA THR A 54 -2.11 -0.21 -10.62
C THR A 54 -2.96 -0.59 -9.41
N ARG A 55 -4.12 0.05 -9.29
CA ARG A 55 -5.20 -0.33 -8.36
C ARG A 55 -6.27 -1.06 -9.14
N THR A 56 -6.75 -2.18 -8.64
CA THR A 56 -7.88 -2.93 -9.22
C THR A 56 -8.98 -3.10 -8.18
N ASN A 57 -10.04 -3.83 -8.52
CA ASN A 57 -11.10 -4.17 -7.55
C ASN A 57 -10.61 -5.14 -6.46
N THR A 58 -9.42 -5.73 -6.64
CA THR A 58 -8.88 -6.77 -5.75
C THR A 58 -7.58 -6.35 -5.07
N ASN A 59 -6.68 -5.70 -5.83
CA ASN A 59 -5.30 -5.45 -5.41
C ASN A 59 -4.92 -3.98 -5.53
N VAL A 60 -4.11 -3.54 -4.58
CA VAL A 60 -3.24 -2.36 -4.72
C VAL A 60 -1.85 -2.89 -5.03
N VAL A 61 -1.29 -2.49 -6.17
CA VAL A 61 0.10 -2.82 -6.53
C VAL A 61 1.00 -1.71 -6.04
N VAL A 62 2.06 -2.05 -5.32
CA VAL A 62 3.09 -1.10 -4.86
C VAL A 62 4.47 -1.71 -5.05
N THR A 63 5.45 -0.86 -5.34
CA THR A 63 6.86 -1.22 -5.32
C THR A 63 7.51 -0.39 -4.22
N VAL A 64 8.08 -1.08 -3.24
CA VAL A 64 8.85 -0.44 -2.15
C VAL A 64 10.26 -1.00 -2.19
N ALA A 65 11.25 -0.13 -2.02
CA ALA A 65 12.67 -0.50 -1.97
C ALA A 65 12.91 -1.70 -1.03
N SER A 66 13.85 -2.57 -1.41
CA SER A 66 14.09 -3.84 -0.72
C SER A 66 14.40 -3.65 0.77
N GLY A 67 13.83 -4.48 1.63
CA GLY A 67 14.10 -4.51 3.07
C GLY A 67 13.32 -3.50 3.91
N TRP A 68 12.76 -2.45 3.30
CA TRP A 68 11.89 -1.50 4.02
C TRP A 68 10.56 -2.17 4.42
N LYS A 69 10.12 -1.96 5.66
CA LYS A 69 8.80 -2.42 6.11
C LYS A 69 7.76 -1.35 5.86
N TYR A 70 6.57 -1.78 5.45
CA TYR A 70 5.48 -0.86 5.14
C TYR A 70 4.10 -1.49 5.33
N LYS A 71 3.08 -0.64 5.37
CA LYS A 71 1.67 -1.01 5.27
C LYS A 71 0.99 -0.22 4.18
N VAL A 72 0.03 -0.85 3.51
CA VAL A 72 -0.86 -0.21 2.55
C VAL A 72 -2.17 0.16 3.24
N ILE A 73 -2.57 1.41 3.08
CA ILE A 73 -3.88 1.91 3.52
C ILE A 73 -4.66 2.28 2.26
N ALA A 74 -5.80 1.65 2.02
CA ALA A 74 -6.63 1.89 0.83
C ALA A 74 -8.02 2.37 1.24
N ILE A 75 -8.56 3.34 0.51
CA ILE A 75 -9.85 3.98 0.81
C ILE A 75 -10.75 3.90 -0.43
N ALA A 76 -11.94 3.31 -0.25
CA ALA A 76 -13.01 3.26 -1.23
C ALA A 76 -13.87 4.54 -1.21
#